data_AF-A0A552UXF4-F1
#
_entry.id   AF-A0A552UXF4-F1
#
_cell.length_a   1.000
_cell.length_b   1.000
_cell.length_c   1.000
_cell.angle_alpha   90.00
_cell.angle_beta   90.00
_cell.angle_gamma   90.00
#
_symmetry.space_group_name_H-M   'P 1'
#
loop_
_entity.id
_entity.type
_entity.pdbx_description
1 polymer ?
#
loop_
_entity_poly.entity_id
_entity_poly.type
_entity_poly.pdbx_seq_one_letter_code
_entity_poly.pdbx_strand_id
1 'polypeptide(L)'
;MSLTTSFLDERQDTLNSNEIILNVGYDYIILSKNDIPKDINIRINSKLKGIDLYVGTTFEDSRKLDVLFDSGQYEVYKITQLNKYLLDTEETQEKIYDKTNYENIENATHTQRAKNFKLSEETLPEKLLPSERLQNNIDAIKVLKILEKENRDAVPAEQEILAKYVGFGGISDVFDETKTGQWQTAREFLKENLTKEEYENARASTLTAFYTPKTVIDSIYNALENNGFTGGRILEPSCGVGNFIGLLPESMSKSKVYGVELDSLSARISSKLYPEANVQNMGFEKTNFTNDSFDVAIGNVPFGEYKLYDKTYDKNNFLIHDFFFGATRS
;
A
#
# COMPACT_ATOMS: atom_id res chain seq x y z
N MET A 1 -8.66 20.62 -4.70
CA MET A 1 -7.97 21.90 -4.43
C MET A 1 -6.52 21.71 -4.79
N SER A 2 -6.03 22.50 -5.75
CA SER A 2 -4.61 22.66 -6.09
C SER A 2 -3.82 23.00 -4.84
N LEU A 3 -2.57 22.54 -4.72
CA LEU A 3 -1.47 23.10 -3.89
C LEU A 3 -0.48 21.98 -3.53
N THR A 4 0.76 22.05 -3.98
CA THR A 4 1.90 21.35 -3.32
C THR A 4 3.29 21.85 -3.73
N THR A 5 3.37 22.79 -4.67
CA THR A 5 4.60 23.57 -4.97
C THR A 5 4.43 25.07 -4.79
N SER A 6 3.20 25.62 -4.79
CA SER A 6 2.99 27.07 -4.83
C SER A 6 3.43 27.82 -3.57
N PHE A 7 3.44 27.18 -2.39
CA PHE A 7 3.90 27.85 -1.16
C PHE A 7 5.42 28.09 -1.15
N LEU A 8 6.20 27.15 -1.69
CA LEU A 8 7.65 27.34 -1.84
C LEU A 8 7.98 28.32 -2.97
N ASP A 9 7.12 28.41 -4.00
CA ASP A 9 7.22 29.44 -5.04
C ASP A 9 7.02 30.86 -4.49
N GLU A 10 6.11 31.04 -3.54
CA GLU A 10 5.88 32.34 -2.90
C GLU A 10 6.95 32.71 -1.87
N ARG A 11 7.71 31.73 -1.35
CA ARG A 11 8.60 31.92 -0.20
C ARG A 11 10.09 31.77 -0.45
N GLN A 12 10.54 31.52 -1.68
CA GLN A 12 11.96 31.42 -2.01
C GLN A 12 12.79 32.64 -1.52
N ASP A 13 12.15 33.82 -1.44
CA ASP A 13 12.74 35.07 -0.98
C ASP A 13 12.47 35.42 0.51
N THR A 14 11.78 34.56 1.29
CA THR A 14 11.26 34.91 2.64
C THR A 14 11.63 33.96 3.78
N LEU A 15 12.35 32.86 3.53
CA LEU A 15 12.92 32.06 4.61
C LEU A 15 13.97 32.88 5.36
N ASN A 16 13.75 33.11 6.65
CA ASN A 16 14.72 33.80 7.48
C ASN A 16 16.00 32.95 7.60
N SER A 17 17.16 33.58 7.80
CA SER A 17 18.45 32.88 7.94
C SER A 17 18.51 31.81 9.05
N ASN A 18 17.56 31.86 10.00
CA ASN A 18 17.44 30.91 11.11
C ASN A 18 16.34 29.84 10.90
N GLU A 19 15.54 29.94 9.84
CA GLU A 19 14.53 28.94 9.51
C GLU A 19 15.12 27.84 8.62
N ILE A 20 14.58 26.63 8.76
CA ILE A 20 14.88 25.50 7.88
C ILE A 20 13.59 24.81 7.46
N ILE A 21 13.70 24.05 6.37
CA ILE A 21 12.66 23.11 5.97
C ILE A 21 13.07 21.73 6.44
N LEU A 22 12.30 21.17 7.36
CA LEU A 22 12.44 19.80 7.81
C LEU A 22 11.46 18.93 7.05
N ASN A 23 11.93 17.80 6.53
CA ASN A 23 11.15 16.85 5.77
C ASN A 23 11.16 15.48 6.45
N VAL A 24 9.97 14.88 6.57
CA VAL A 24 9.78 13.51 7.01
C VAL A 24 8.79 12.87 6.05
N GLY A 25 9.23 11.84 5.34
CA GLY A 25 8.44 11.21 4.29
C GLY A 25 8.02 12.20 3.20
N TYR A 26 6.71 12.31 2.99
CA TYR A 26 6.11 13.22 2.03
C TYR A 26 5.68 14.55 2.62
N ASP A 27 5.97 14.80 3.88
CA ASP A 27 5.55 16.02 4.55
C ASP A 27 6.77 16.89 4.86
N TYR A 28 6.57 18.21 4.88
CA TYR A 28 7.56 19.15 5.37
C TYR A 28 6.92 20.19 6.29
N ILE A 29 7.70 20.65 7.26
CA ILE A 29 7.39 21.78 8.13
C ILE A 29 8.50 22.83 8.00
N ILE A 30 8.16 24.09 8.30
CA ILE A 30 9.12 25.17 8.44
C ILE A 30 9.22 25.52 9.92
N LEU A 31 10.45 25.54 10.45
CA LEU A 31 10.72 25.81 11.86
C LEU A 31 12.05 26.54 12.02
N SER A 32 12.24 27.15 13.18
CA SER A 32 13.55 27.70 13.59
C SER A 32 14.52 26.56 13.88
N LYS A 33 15.79 26.71 13.50
CA LYS A 33 16.86 25.75 13.84
C LYS A 33 16.96 25.46 15.34
N ASN A 34 16.57 26.43 16.17
CA ASN A 34 16.62 26.30 17.63
C ASN A 34 15.51 25.41 18.21
N ASP A 35 14.46 25.15 17.42
CA ASP A 35 13.32 24.35 17.87
C ASP A 35 13.56 22.84 17.65
N ILE A 36 14.65 22.48 16.97
CA ILE A 36 15.06 21.09 16.77
C ILE A 36 15.59 20.54 18.11
N PRO A 37 15.04 19.41 18.61
CA PRO A 37 15.57 18.77 19.82
C PRO A 37 17.06 18.45 19.69
N LYS A 38 17.83 18.77 20.74
CA LYS A 38 19.30 18.66 20.73
C LYS A 38 19.82 17.23 20.58
N ASP A 39 18.99 16.23 20.85
CA ASP A 39 19.32 14.81 20.74
C ASP A 39 19.01 14.22 19.35
N ILE A 40 18.57 15.05 18.40
CA ILE A 40 18.26 14.65 17.04
C ILE A 40 19.30 15.21 16.08
N ASN A 41 19.91 14.33 15.30
CA ASN A 41 20.84 14.73 14.25
C ASN A 41 20.10 14.85 12.91
N ILE A 42 20.37 15.93 12.17
CA ILE A 42 19.79 16.17 10.85
C ILE A 42 20.86 16.31 9.76
N ARG A 43 20.51 15.95 8.54
CA ARG A 43 21.34 16.15 7.33
C ARG A 43 20.50 16.70 6.20
N ILE A 44 21.15 17.37 5.26
CA ILE A 44 20.52 17.72 3.98
C ILE A 44 20.32 16.42 3.19
N ASN A 45 19.10 16.20 2.71
CA ASN A 45 18.77 15.03 1.88
C ASN A 45 18.66 15.39 0.42
N SER A 46 17.96 16.49 0.14
CA SER A 46 17.66 16.96 -1.21
C SER A 46 17.48 18.47 -1.20
N LYS A 47 17.35 19.03 -2.39
CA LYS A 47 16.94 20.41 -2.58
C LYS A 47 15.62 20.44 -3.33
N LEU A 48 14.69 21.27 -2.87
CA LEU A 48 13.46 21.56 -3.60
C LEU A 48 13.49 23.02 -4.00
N LYS A 49 13.51 23.27 -5.31
CA LYS A 49 13.65 24.63 -5.89
C LYS A 49 14.84 25.40 -5.28
N GLY A 50 15.97 24.73 -5.09
CA GLY A 50 17.20 25.32 -4.56
C GLY A 50 17.27 25.47 -3.03
N ILE A 51 16.19 25.20 -2.30
CA ILE A 51 16.14 25.25 -0.83
C ILE A 51 16.51 23.88 -0.26
N ASP A 52 17.38 23.86 0.76
CA ASP A 52 17.79 22.62 1.45
C ASP A 52 16.63 22.02 2.26
N LEU A 53 16.35 20.74 2.00
CA LEU A 53 15.45 19.90 2.78
C LEU A 53 16.26 19.05 3.76
N TYR A 54 16.01 19.23 5.05
CA TYR A 54 16.68 18.53 6.13
C TYR A 54 15.87 17.32 6.59
N VAL A 55 16.52 16.19 6.80
CA VAL A 55 15.93 14.94 7.32
C VAL A 55 16.77 14.41 8.48
N GLY A 56 16.24 13.47 9.26
CA GLY A 56 17.02 12.77 10.30
C GLY A 56 18.21 12.01 9.72
N THR A 57 19.35 11.97 10.42
CA THR A 57 20.52 11.22 9.94
C THR A 57 20.32 9.71 9.98
N THR A 58 19.52 9.24 10.94
CA THR A 58 19.15 7.84 11.14
C THR A 58 17.63 7.67 11.07
N PHE A 59 17.15 6.42 10.95
CA PHE A 59 15.72 6.13 11.04
C PHE A 59 15.13 6.58 12.38
N GLU A 60 15.87 6.41 13.48
CA GLU A 60 15.43 6.85 14.81
C GLU A 60 15.39 8.37 14.91
N ASP A 61 16.34 9.10 14.33
CA ASP A 61 16.26 10.57 14.23
C ASP A 61 15.00 10.99 13.45
N SER A 62 14.75 10.38 12.29
CA SER A 62 13.57 10.70 11.48
C SER A 62 12.26 10.35 12.19
N ARG A 63 12.22 9.26 12.97
CA ARG A 63 11.07 8.87 13.80
C ARG A 63 10.80 9.87 14.91
N LYS A 64 11.85 10.39 15.55
CA LYS A 64 11.69 11.45 16.56
C LYS A 64 11.23 12.76 15.94
N LEU A 65 11.70 13.09 14.73
CA LEU A 65 11.23 14.24 13.98
C LEU A 65 9.77 14.12 13.57
N ASP A 66 9.30 12.93 13.18
CA ASP A 66 7.91 12.65 12.81
C ASP A 66 6.91 13.13 13.88
N VAL A 67 7.29 13.01 15.17
CA VAL A 67 6.48 13.50 16.30
C VAL A 67 6.24 15.01 16.24
N LEU A 68 7.17 15.80 15.69
CA LEU A 68 6.98 17.26 15.52
C LEU A 68 5.87 17.58 14.53
N PHE A 69 5.72 16.76 13.48
CA PHE A 69 4.66 16.90 12.47
C PHE A 69 3.28 16.59 13.08
N ASP A 70 3.25 15.73 14.08
CA ASP A 70 2.04 15.34 14.81
C ASP A 70 1.70 16.25 15.99
N SER A 71 2.61 17.15 16.37
CA SER A 71 2.46 17.98 17.58
C SER A 71 1.34 19.02 17.48
N GLY A 72 0.90 19.34 16.25
CA GLY A 72 -0.02 20.43 15.96
C GLY A 72 0.58 21.83 16.18
N GLN A 73 1.87 21.94 16.50
CA GLN A 73 2.57 23.22 16.70
C GLN A 73 2.98 23.87 15.37
N TYR A 74 3.16 23.08 14.33
CA TYR A 74 3.62 23.52 13.02
C TYR A 74 2.56 23.25 11.96
N GLU A 75 2.50 24.13 10.97
CA GLU A 75 1.73 23.88 9.75
C GLU A 75 2.49 22.85 8.90
N VAL A 76 1.81 21.75 8.55
CA VAL A 76 2.39 20.63 7.78
C VAL A 76 1.99 20.75 6.32
N TYR A 77 2.99 20.78 5.45
CA TYR A 77 2.81 20.86 4.00
C TYR A 77 3.21 19.54 3.34
N LYS A 78 2.60 19.18 2.21
CA LYS A 78 2.94 17.96 1.47
C LYS A 78 3.93 18.24 0.33
N ILE A 79 4.96 17.40 0.24
CA ILE A 79 5.73 17.09 -0.96
C ILE A 79 4.97 16.01 -1.71
N THR A 80 4.10 16.38 -2.64
CA THR A 80 3.41 15.38 -3.46
C THR A 80 4.41 14.62 -4.32
N GLN A 81 4.50 13.30 -4.14
CA GLN A 81 5.00 12.38 -5.17
C GLN A 81 4.20 12.52 -6.47
N LEU A 82 2.93 12.92 -6.36
CA LEU A 82 2.14 13.32 -7.52
C LEU A 82 2.94 14.34 -8.34
N ASN A 83 3.53 15.38 -7.75
CA ASN A 83 4.36 16.30 -8.52
C ASN A 83 5.61 15.66 -9.10
N LYS A 84 6.26 14.66 -8.49
CA LYS A 84 7.44 14.04 -9.13
C LYS A 84 7.09 13.17 -10.35
N TYR A 85 5.97 12.45 -10.30
CA TYR A 85 5.42 11.74 -11.47
C TYR A 85 4.71 12.69 -12.45
N LEU A 86 4.21 13.83 -11.97
CA LEU A 86 3.51 14.84 -12.77
C LEU A 86 4.45 15.87 -13.41
N LEU A 87 5.62 16.14 -12.82
CA LEU A 87 6.67 17.07 -13.30
C LEU A 87 7.46 16.48 -14.47
N ASP A 88 7.58 15.14 -14.57
CA ASP A 88 8.04 14.46 -15.80
C ASP A 88 6.91 14.37 -16.85
N THR A 89 5.69 14.81 -16.51
CA THR A 89 4.53 14.88 -17.41
C THR A 89 3.92 16.28 -17.47
N GLU A 90 4.66 17.34 -17.14
CA GLU A 90 4.16 18.71 -17.32
C GLU A 90 3.98 19.05 -18.81
N GLU A 91 4.57 18.27 -19.73
CA GLU A 91 4.20 18.25 -21.15
C GLU A 91 2.89 17.49 -21.48
N THR A 92 2.34 16.74 -20.53
CA THR A 92 1.20 15.83 -20.76
C THR A 92 -0.08 16.26 -20.05
N GLN A 93 -0.02 17.15 -19.05
CA GLN A 93 -1.23 17.61 -18.34
C GLN A 93 -2.07 18.66 -19.09
N GLU A 94 -1.52 19.39 -20.06
CA GLU A 94 -2.33 20.29 -20.93
C GLU A 94 -3.03 19.57 -22.10
N LYS A 95 -2.80 18.26 -22.31
CA LYS A 95 -3.44 17.51 -23.42
C LYS A 95 -4.62 16.61 -23.04
N ILE A 96 -5.02 16.55 -21.77
CA ILE A 96 -6.13 15.68 -21.32
C ILE A 96 -7.40 16.48 -20.96
N TYR A 97 -7.35 17.81 -20.98
CA TYR A 97 -8.54 18.67 -20.81
C TYR A 97 -8.81 19.60 -21.99
N ASP A 98 -8.57 19.11 -23.22
CA ASP A 98 -9.20 19.71 -24.41
C ASP A 98 -10.11 18.70 -25.12
N LYS A 99 -11.36 19.13 -25.34
CA LYS A 99 -12.51 18.31 -25.75
C LYS A 99 -12.50 17.96 -27.25
N THR A 100 -11.33 17.92 -27.88
CA THR A 100 -11.18 17.95 -29.35
C THR A 100 -10.34 16.81 -29.92
N ASN A 101 -10.00 15.77 -29.15
CA ASN A 101 -9.17 14.66 -29.66
C ASN A 101 -9.71 13.25 -29.40
N TYR A 102 -11.03 13.09 -29.33
CA TYR A 102 -11.68 11.77 -29.22
C TYR A 102 -11.61 10.93 -30.49
N GLU A 103 -11.23 11.47 -31.66
CA GLU A 103 -11.18 10.71 -32.91
C GLU A 103 -9.83 10.02 -33.17
N ASN A 104 -8.77 10.33 -32.41
CA ASN A 104 -7.42 9.78 -32.63
C ASN A 104 -6.95 8.75 -31.59
N ILE A 105 -7.68 8.54 -30.50
CA ILE A 105 -7.34 7.54 -29.45
C ILE A 105 -8.03 6.19 -29.71
N GLU A 106 -9.12 6.15 -30.49
CA GLU A 106 -9.80 4.89 -30.83
C GLU A 106 -8.93 3.92 -31.66
N ASN A 107 -7.82 4.37 -32.24
CA ASN A 107 -7.01 3.57 -33.15
C ASN A 107 -5.67 3.05 -32.58
N ALA A 108 -5.35 3.23 -31.28
CA ALA A 108 -4.02 2.86 -30.75
C ALA A 108 -3.96 1.99 -29.47
N THR A 109 -5.06 1.66 -28.79
CA THR A 109 -5.02 0.75 -27.62
C THR A 109 -6.11 -0.31 -27.67
N HIS A 110 -5.95 -1.21 -28.64
CA HIS A 110 -6.40 -2.59 -28.49
C HIS A 110 -5.14 -3.46 -28.54
N THR A 111 -4.93 -4.33 -27.54
CA THR A 111 -4.01 -5.51 -27.53
C THR A 111 -2.69 -5.53 -26.71
N GLN A 112 -2.58 -4.89 -25.55
CA GLN A 112 -1.72 -5.44 -24.47
C GLN A 112 -2.56 -5.70 -23.22
N ARG A 113 -2.64 -6.98 -22.81
CA ARG A 113 -3.29 -7.37 -21.55
C ARG A 113 -2.43 -6.86 -20.38
N ALA A 114 -3.08 -6.34 -19.34
CA ALA A 114 -2.43 -5.97 -18.09
C ALA A 114 -1.72 -7.20 -17.49
N LYS A 115 -0.59 -6.95 -16.83
CA LYS A 115 0.33 -7.97 -16.31
C LYS A 115 0.42 -7.90 -14.79
N ASN A 116 0.72 -9.03 -14.16
CA ASN A 116 1.01 -9.07 -12.74
C ASN A 116 2.23 -8.20 -12.39
N PHE A 117 2.09 -7.38 -11.35
CA PHE A 117 3.17 -6.63 -10.76
C PHE A 117 4.24 -7.58 -10.16
N LYS A 118 5.51 -7.15 -10.17
CA LYS A 118 6.61 -7.89 -9.54
C LYS A 118 7.13 -7.08 -8.36
N LEU A 119 6.95 -7.62 -7.16
CA LEU A 119 7.43 -6.98 -5.94
C LEU A 119 8.95 -7.03 -5.85
N SER A 120 9.55 -5.95 -5.38
CA SER A 120 10.99 -5.84 -5.09
C SER A 120 11.22 -5.52 -3.60
N GLU A 121 12.45 -5.66 -3.11
CA GLU A 121 12.78 -5.28 -1.72
C GLU A 121 12.47 -3.81 -1.40
N GLU A 122 12.56 -2.93 -2.40
CA GLU A 122 12.29 -1.49 -2.27
C GLU A 122 10.80 -1.20 -2.03
N THR A 123 9.92 -2.15 -2.38
CA THR A 123 8.48 -2.02 -2.18
C THR A 123 8.00 -2.46 -0.79
N LEU A 124 8.88 -2.98 0.08
CA LEU A 124 8.51 -3.53 1.38
C LEU A 124 8.53 -2.48 2.52
N PRO A 125 7.55 -2.52 3.45
CA PRO A 125 7.33 -1.48 4.46
C PRO A 125 8.31 -1.39 5.63
N GLU A 126 9.19 -2.38 5.81
CA GLU A 126 9.98 -2.55 7.05
C GLU A 126 10.91 -1.35 7.38
N LYS A 127 11.08 -0.41 6.45
CA LYS A 127 11.93 0.78 6.59
C LYS A 127 11.16 2.11 6.58
N LEU A 128 9.82 2.07 6.59
CA LEU A 128 8.97 3.27 6.49
C LEU A 128 8.49 3.78 7.85
N LEU A 129 8.45 5.10 8.00
CA LEU A 129 7.86 5.78 9.15
C LEU A 129 6.33 5.68 9.15
N PRO A 130 5.66 5.81 10.31
CA PRO A 130 4.19 5.79 10.38
C PRO A 130 3.52 6.78 9.41
N SER A 131 4.04 7.99 9.30
CA SER A 131 3.58 9.01 8.33
C SER A 131 3.71 8.58 6.87
N GLU A 132 4.85 8.00 6.49
CA GLU A 132 5.10 7.49 5.14
C GLU A 132 4.15 6.35 4.79
N ARG A 133 3.93 5.44 5.73
CA ARG A 133 2.99 4.31 5.60
C ARG A 133 1.56 4.82 5.43
N LEU A 134 1.16 5.79 6.24
CA LEU A 134 -0.15 6.44 6.14
C LEU A 134 -0.33 7.06 4.75
N GLN A 135 0.64 7.86 4.30
CA GLN A 135 0.54 8.54 3.01
C GLN A 135 0.51 7.56 1.83
N ASN A 136 1.35 6.51 1.85
CA ASN A 136 1.30 5.45 0.84
C ASN A 136 -0.09 4.80 0.78
N ASN A 137 -0.73 4.54 1.93
CA ASN A 137 -2.09 4.02 1.94
C ASN A 137 -3.09 5.00 1.33
N ILE A 138 -3.01 6.29 1.67
CA ILE A 138 -3.88 7.31 1.10
C ILE A 138 -3.74 7.37 -0.42
N ASP A 139 -2.51 7.36 -0.94
CA ASP A 139 -2.27 7.45 -2.38
C ASP A 139 -2.70 6.18 -3.12
N ALA A 140 -2.48 5.00 -2.54
CA ALA A 140 -3.00 3.75 -3.08
C ALA A 140 -4.54 3.74 -3.13
N ILE A 141 -5.23 4.22 -2.09
CA ILE A 141 -6.69 4.32 -2.07
C ILE A 141 -7.19 5.29 -3.15
N LYS A 142 -6.52 6.45 -3.34
CA LYS A 142 -6.88 7.40 -4.41
C LYS A 142 -6.77 6.76 -5.78
N VAL A 143 -5.64 6.12 -6.07
CA VAL A 143 -5.40 5.41 -7.34
C VAL A 143 -6.46 4.33 -7.55
N LEU A 144 -6.72 3.51 -6.53
CA LEU A 144 -7.75 2.47 -6.60
C LEU A 144 -9.13 3.04 -6.97
N LYS A 145 -9.56 4.13 -6.32
CA LYS A 145 -10.86 4.76 -6.58
C LYS A 145 -10.94 5.34 -8.01
N ILE A 146 -9.84 5.86 -8.54
CA ILE A 146 -9.76 6.31 -9.94
C ILE A 146 -9.95 5.12 -10.88
N LEU A 147 -9.18 4.04 -10.68
CA LEU A 147 -9.24 2.83 -11.50
C LEU A 147 -10.63 2.18 -11.51
N GLU A 148 -11.32 2.21 -10.38
CA GLU A 148 -12.68 1.68 -10.23
C GLU A 148 -13.71 2.55 -10.92
N LYS A 149 -13.60 3.88 -10.77
CA LYS A 149 -14.48 4.82 -11.44
C LYS A 149 -14.34 4.74 -12.97
N GLU A 150 -13.12 4.55 -13.46
CA GLU A 150 -12.81 4.44 -14.88
C GLU A 150 -13.01 3.02 -15.43
N ASN A 151 -13.25 2.04 -14.55
CA ASN A 151 -13.41 0.63 -14.90
C ASN A 151 -12.26 0.09 -15.78
N ARG A 152 -11.01 0.38 -15.40
CA ARG A 152 -9.81 -0.07 -16.13
C ARG A 152 -8.77 -0.71 -15.22
N ASP A 153 -7.82 -1.39 -15.85
CA ASP A 153 -6.65 -1.93 -15.17
C ASP A 153 -5.63 -0.83 -14.83
N ALA A 154 -4.79 -1.12 -13.83
CA ALA A 154 -3.69 -0.26 -13.43
C ALA A 154 -2.57 -0.31 -14.48
N VAL A 155 -2.00 0.84 -14.82
CA VAL A 155 -0.73 0.89 -15.56
C VAL A 155 0.45 0.65 -14.60
N PRO A 156 1.66 0.32 -15.08
CA PRO A 156 2.80 -0.01 -14.20
C PRO A 156 3.10 1.04 -13.12
N ALA A 157 3.06 2.33 -13.45
CA ALA A 157 3.29 3.41 -12.47
C ALA A 157 2.20 3.45 -11.38
N GLU A 158 0.95 3.12 -11.71
CA GLU A 158 -0.14 3.01 -10.73
C GLU A 158 0.02 1.75 -9.87
N GLN A 159 0.49 0.64 -10.45
CA GLN A 159 0.81 -0.57 -9.70
C GLN A 159 1.92 -0.32 -8.67
N GLU A 160 2.94 0.49 -8.98
CA GLU A 160 3.96 0.88 -8.00
C GLU A 160 3.38 1.63 -6.80
N ILE A 161 2.38 2.48 -7.01
CA ILE A 161 1.69 3.21 -5.93
C ILE A 161 0.85 2.23 -5.11
N LEU A 162 0.07 1.36 -5.77
CA LEU A 162 -0.76 0.35 -5.12
C LEU A 162 0.07 -0.64 -4.30
N ALA A 163 1.26 -1.03 -4.78
CA ALA A 163 2.15 -1.98 -4.12
C ALA A 163 2.72 -1.45 -2.78
N LYS A 164 2.69 -0.13 -2.58
CA LYS A 164 3.11 0.51 -1.33
C LYS A 164 2.02 0.55 -0.27
N TYR A 165 0.82 0.04 -0.55
CA TYR A 165 -0.23 -0.10 0.46
C TYR A 165 0.17 -1.16 1.49
N VAL A 166 0.13 -0.77 2.76
CA VAL A 166 0.69 -1.56 3.88
C VAL A 166 -0.33 -1.88 4.96
N GLY A 167 -1.61 -1.62 4.68
CA GLY A 167 -2.68 -1.75 5.67
C GLY A 167 -2.51 -0.80 6.84
N PHE A 168 -3.36 -0.93 7.85
CA PHE A 168 -3.41 0.01 8.97
C PHE A 168 -2.65 -0.47 10.22
N GLY A 169 -1.93 -1.60 10.13
CA GLY A 169 -1.13 -2.14 11.22
C GLY A 169 -0.04 -1.15 11.67
N GLY A 170 -0.02 -0.72 12.93
CA GLY A 170 0.99 0.22 13.43
C GLY A 170 0.86 1.66 12.90
N ILE A 171 -0.28 2.03 12.31
CA ILE A 171 -0.67 3.43 12.01
C ILE A 171 -2.06 3.75 12.61
N SER A 172 -2.35 3.17 13.79
CA SER A 172 -3.64 3.30 14.49
C SER A 172 -4.03 4.74 14.83
N ASP A 173 -3.04 5.63 14.93
CA ASP A 173 -3.22 7.05 15.25
C ASP A 173 -4.15 7.77 14.27
N VAL A 174 -4.29 7.29 13.03
CA VAL A 174 -5.27 7.85 12.08
C VAL A 174 -6.71 7.73 12.60
N PHE A 175 -7.02 6.72 13.40
CA PHE A 175 -8.35 6.48 13.95
C PHE A 175 -8.57 7.13 15.32
N ASP A 176 -7.56 7.79 15.89
CA ASP A 176 -7.67 8.53 17.14
C ASP A 176 -8.15 9.96 16.87
N GLU A 177 -9.35 10.30 17.33
CA GLU A 177 -9.96 11.63 17.14
C GLU A 177 -9.18 12.75 17.86
N THR A 178 -8.32 12.42 18.82
CA THR A 178 -7.46 13.40 19.51
C THR A 178 -6.22 13.77 18.70
N LYS A 179 -5.83 12.94 17.71
CA LYS A 179 -4.70 13.20 16.82
C LYS A 179 -5.11 14.21 15.75
N THR A 180 -4.28 15.24 15.60
CA THR A 180 -4.45 16.36 14.67
C THR A 180 -3.42 16.27 13.53
N GLY A 181 -3.35 17.29 12.67
CA GLY A 181 -2.39 17.34 11.56
C GLY A 181 -2.65 16.26 10.52
N GLN A 182 -1.60 15.56 10.08
CA GLN A 182 -1.69 14.54 9.04
C GLN A 182 -2.70 13.43 9.37
N TRP A 183 -2.80 13.04 10.65
CA TRP A 183 -3.71 11.99 11.10
C TRP A 183 -5.16 12.40 10.93
N GLN A 184 -5.49 13.65 11.27
CA GLN A 184 -6.83 14.20 11.08
C GLN A 184 -7.18 14.31 9.59
N THR A 185 -6.29 14.88 8.77
CA THR A 185 -6.53 15.02 7.33
C THR A 185 -6.71 13.65 6.66
N ALA A 186 -5.89 12.66 7.02
CA ALA A 186 -6.04 11.30 6.52
C ALA A 186 -7.35 10.66 7.01
N ARG A 187 -7.72 10.86 8.29
CA ARG A 187 -9.00 10.37 8.85
C ARG A 187 -10.21 10.91 8.09
N GLU A 188 -10.22 12.21 7.81
CA GLU A 188 -11.28 12.86 7.03
C GLU A 188 -11.36 12.28 5.62
N PHE A 189 -10.22 12.16 4.92
CA PHE A 189 -10.15 11.50 3.62
C PHE A 189 -10.71 10.06 3.65
N LEU A 190 -10.34 9.27 4.65
CA LEU A 190 -10.81 7.89 4.79
C LEU A 190 -12.32 7.84 5.01
N LYS A 191 -12.88 8.72 5.86
CA LYS A 191 -14.33 8.81 6.09
C LYS A 191 -15.10 9.21 4.83
N GLU A 192 -14.51 10.04 3.97
CA GLU A 192 -15.12 10.48 2.71
C GLU A 192 -15.05 9.44 1.59
N ASN A 193 -13.98 8.64 1.55
CA ASN A 193 -13.68 7.77 0.41
C ASN A 193 -13.94 6.28 0.66
N LEU A 194 -14.00 5.86 1.92
CA LEU A 194 -14.34 4.49 2.31
C LEU A 194 -15.82 4.38 2.68
N THR A 195 -16.39 3.20 2.44
CA THR A 195 -17.69 2.89 3.04
C THR A 195 -17.55 2.75 4.56
N LYS A 196 -18.66 2.82 5.29
CA LYS A 196 -18.67 2.61 6.74
C LYS A 196 -18.03 1.27 7.12
N GLU A 197 -18.36 0.21 6.39
CA GLU A 197 -17.80 -1.13 6.64
C GLU A 197 -16.30 -1.18 6.39
N GLU A 198 -15.82 -0.61 5.28
CA GLU A 198 -14.40 -0.51 4.97
C GLU A 198 -13.63 0.28 6.03
N TYR A 199 -14.20 1.38 6.53
CA TYR A 199 -13.58 2.19 7.58
C TYR A 199 -13.47 1.44 8.91
N GLU A 200 -14.53 0.74 9.33
CA GLU A 200 -14.49 -0.06 10.56
C GLU A 200 -13.54 -1.26 10.43
N ASN A 201 -13.50 -1.93 9.27
CA ASN A 201 -12.55 -3.02 9.01
C ASN A 201 -11.10 -2.53 9.02
N ALA A 202 -10.83 -1.39 8.37
CA ALA A 202 -9.52 -0.74 8.41
C ALA A 202 -9.09 -0.45 9.85
N ARG A 203 -9.98 0.10 10.67
CA ARG A 203 -9.73 0.37 12.09
C ARG A 203 -9.47 -0.90 12.90
N ALA A 204 -10.27 -1.96 12.69
CA ALA A 204 -10.10 -3.24 13.37
C ALA A 204 -8.79 -3.95 12.99
N SER A 205 -8.33 -3.78 11.75
CA SER A 205 -7.10 -4.41 11.22
C SER A 205 -5.79 -3.85 11.79
N THR A 206 -5.86 -2.74 12.53
CA THR A 206 -4.68 -2.06 13.11
C THR A 206 -3.82 -2.95 14.03
N LEU A 207 -4.41 -4.00 14.60
CA LEU A 207 -3.74 -4.94 15.50
C LEU A 207 -3.14 -6.17 14.79
N THR A 208 -3.55 -6.45 13.55
CA THR A 208 -3.31 -7.77 12.91
C THR A 208 -2.75 -7.70 11.49
N ALA A 209 -2.71 -6.52 10.86
CA ALA A 209 -2.25 -6.34 9.49
C ALA A 209 -0.70 -6.31 9.37
N PHE A 210 -0.06 -7.45 9.61
CA PHE A 210 1.36 -7.66 9.30
C PHE A 210 1.51 -8.61 8.12
N TYR A 211 2.23 -8.19 7.08
CA TYR A 211 2.51 -9.03 5.92
C TYR A 211 3.73 -9.93 6.16
N THR A 212 3.72 -11.08 5.50
CA THR A 212 4.83 -12.04 5.53
C THR A 212 6.11 -11.41 4.96
N PRO A 213 7.24 -11.43 5.68
CA PRO A 213 8.51 -10.92 5.17
C PRO A 213 8.97 -11.66 3.92
N LYS A 214 9.64 -10.96 3.00
CA LYS A 214 10.14 -11.54 1.74
C LYS A 214 11.04 -12.74 1.97
N THR A 215 11.93 -12.68 2.96
CA THR A 215 12.83 -13.79 3.29
C THR A 215 12.09 -15.09 3.64
N VAL A 216 10.92 -14.98 4.28
CA VAL A 216 10.04 -16.12 4.59
C VAL A 216 9.36 -16.62 3.33
N ILE A 217 8.83 -15.72 2.48
CA ILE A 217 8.19 -16.07 1.20
C ILE A 217 9.18 -16.79 0.27
N ASP A 218 10.39 -16.24 0.11
CA ASP A 218 11.45 -16.84 -0.69
C ASP A 218 11.80 -18.24 -0.18
N SER A 219 11.88 -18.42 1.14
CA SER A 219 12.16 -19.73 1.76
C SER A 219 11.06 -20.76 1.46
N ILE A 220 9.79 -20.35 1.47
CA ILE A 220 8.65 -21.20 1.09
C ILE A 220 8.75 -21.61 -0.37
N TYR A 221 9.01 -20.67 -1.29
CA TYR A 221 9.14 -20.99 -2.71
C TYR A 221 10.35 -21.88 -3.01
N ASN A 222 11.50 -21.63 -2.36
CA ASN A 222 12.67 -22.48 -2.47
C ASN A 222 12.38 -23.92 -1.98
N ALA A 223 11.61 -24.06 -0.90
CA ALA A 223 11.20 -25.38 -0.43
C ALA A 223 10.31 -26.10 -1.46
N LEU A 224 9.36 -25.40 -2.08
CA LEU A 224 8.51 -25.96 -3.13
C LEU A 224 9.32 -26.40 -4.36
N GLU A 225 10.26 -25.56 -4.81
CA GLU A 225 11.14 -25.87 -5.95
C GLU A 225 12.02 -27.10 -5.66
N ASN A 226 12.60 -27.18 -4.45
CA ASN A 226 13.39 -28.33 -4.01
C ASN A 226 12.58 -29.64 -3.93
N ASN A 227 11.25 -29.54 -3.77
CA ASN A 227 10.33 -30.68 -3.82
C ASN A 227 9.78 -30.96 -5.24
N GLY A 228 10.33 -30.30 -6.26
CA GLY A 228 10.00 -30.54 -7.66
C GLY A 228 8.78 -29.80 -8.19
N PHE A 229 8.20 -28.87 -7.41
CA PHE A 229 7.10 -28.04 -7.89
C PHE A 229 7.64 -26.91 -8.79
N THR A 230 7.32 -26.96 -10.08
CA THR A 230 7.75 -25.95 -11.08
C THR A 230 6.57 -25.24 -11.75
N GLY A 231 5.34 -25.51 -11.29
CA GLY A 231 4.13 -24.99 -11.91
C GLY A 231 2.88 -25.77 -11.52
N GLY A 232 1.75 -25.05 -11.38
CA GLY A 232 0.47 -25.64 -11.02
C GLY A 232 -0.55 -24.58 -10.61
N ARG A 233 -1.61 -25.00 -9.95
CA ARG A 233 -2.63 -24.15 -9.33
C ARG A 233 -2.23 -23.91 -7.88
N ILE A 234 -1.94 -22.65 -7.55
CA ILE A 234 -1.52 -22.22 -6.22
C ILE A 234 -2.69 -21.50 -5.56
N LEU A 235 -3.01 -21.86 -4.32
CA LEU A 235 -3.99 -21.16 -3.50
C LEU A 235 -3.31 -20.35 -2.39
N GLU A 236 -3.69 -19.08 -2.24
CA GLU A 236 -3.37 -18.21 -1.11
C GLU A 236 -4.68 -17.75 -0.44
N PRO A 237 -5.13 -18.41 0.63
CA PRO A 237 -6.49 -18.28 1.15
C PRO A 237 -6.72 -17.03 2.02
N SER A 238 -5.68 -16.25 2.29
CA SER A 238 -5.71 -14.97 3.03
C SER A 238 -4.63 -14.04 2.46
N CYS A 239 -4.81 -13.63 1.21
CA CYS A 239 -3.72 -13.11 0.39
C CYS A 239 -3.33 -11.66 0.70
N GLY A 240 -4.15 -10.91 1.43
CA GLY A 240 -3.96 -9.48 1.63
C GLY A 240 -3.82 -8.76 0.29
N VAL A 241 -2.79 -7.91 0.15
CA VAL A 241 -2.44 -7.28 -1.13
C VAL A 241 -1.66 -8.18 -2.09
N GLY A 242 -1.43 -9.46 -1.73
CA GLY A 242 -0.87 -10.51 -2.59
C GLY A 242 0.66 -10.57 -2.64
N ASN A 243 1.34 -10.51 -1.49
CA ASN A 243 2.81 -10.56 -1.45
C ASN A 243 3.38 -11.85 -2.04
N PHE A 244 2.76 -13.02 -1.77
CA PHE A 244 3.17 -14.27 -2.39
C PHE A 244 2.98 -14.20 -3.92
N ILE A 245 1.85 -13.67 -4.39
CA ILE A 245 1.58 -13.49 -5.83
C ILE A 245 2.68 -12.65 -6.50
N GLY A 246 3.03 -11.49 -5.92
CA GLY A 246 4.02 -10.58 -6.47
C GLY A 246 5.46 -11.07 -6.40
N LEU A 247 5.76 -12.00 -5.49
CA LEU A 247 7.08 -12.61 -5.29
C LEU A 247 7.20 -14.01 -5.92
N LEU A 248 6.20 -14.46 -6.68
CA LEU A 248 6.25 -15.74 -7.38
C LEU A 248 7.51 -15.81 -8.29
N PRO A 249 8.40 -16.80 -8.08
CA PRO A 249 9.67 -16.89 -8.81
C PRO A 249 9.45 -17.24 -10.28
N GLU A 250 10.44 -16.90 -11.12
CA GLU A 250 10.38 -17.14 -12.56
C GLU A 250 10.22 -18.63 -12.91
N SER A 251 10.87 -19.52 -12.14
CA SER A 251 10.76 -20.97 -12.30
C SER A 251 9.33 -21.50 -12.14
N MET A 252 8.45 -20.74 -11.46
CA MET A 252 7.04 -21.05 -11.26
C MET A 252 6.09 -20.11 -12.01
N SER A 253 6.60 -19.31 -12.96
CA SER A 253 5.82 -18.31 -13.72
C SER A 253 4.63 -18.87 -14.51
N LYS A 254 4.60 -20.18 -14.78
CA LYS A 254 3.49 -20.89 -15.43
C LYS A 254 2.34 -21.23 -14.48
N SER A 255 2.49 -20.97 -13.19
CA SER A 255 1.47 -21.24 -12.18
C SER A 255 0.26 -20.32 -12.34
N LYS A 256 -0.92 -20.84 -12.01
CA LYS A 256 -2.13 -20.05 -11.85
C LYS A 256 -2.36 -19.81 -10.37
N VAL A 257 -2.29 -18.56 -9.94
CA VAL A 257 -2.43 -18.19 -8.54
C VAL A 257 -3.88 -17.77 -8.25
N TYR A 258 -4.41 -18.27 -7.15
CA TYR A 258 -5.75 -18.00 -6.64
C TYR A 258 -5.60 -17.37 -5.26
N GLY A 259 -5.98 -16.11 -5.12
CA GLY A 259 -5.99 -15.38 -3.86
C GLY A 259 -7.40 -15.28 -3.30
N VAL A 260 -7.55 -15.40 -1.99
CA VAL A 260 -8.80 -15.07 -1.29
C VAL A 260 -8.45 -14.11 -0.17
N GLU A 261 -9.24 -13.04 -0.03
CA GLU A 261 -9.03 -12.06 1.02
C GLU A 261 -10.37 -11.55 1.53
N LEU A 262 -10.48 -11.40 2.85
CA LEU A 262 -11.69 -10.93 3.52
C LEU A 262 -11.75 -9.40 3.54
N ASP A 263 -10.61 -8.74 3.70
CA ASP A 263 -10.54 -7.28 3.65
C ASP A 263 -10.75 -6.76 2.22
N SER A 264 -11.88 -6.08 2.03
CA SER A 264 -12.28 -5.58 0.71
C SER A 264 -11.25 -4.67 0.06
N LEU A 265 -10.61 -3.81 0.84
CA LEU A 265 -9.64 -2.87 0.30
C LEU A 265 -8.39 -3.61 -0.21
N SER A 266 -7.83 -4.51 0.60
CA SER A 266 -6.68 -5.35 0.24
C SER A 266 -6.97 -6.24 -0.96
N ALA A 267 -8.14 -6.89 -1.01
CA ALA A 267 -8.54 -7.75 -2.13
C ALA A 267 -8.64 -6.97 -3.46
N ARG A 268 -9.19 -5.75 -3.43
CA ARG A 268 -9.33 -4.89 -4.61
C ARG A 268 -7.99 -4.35 -5.07
N ILE A 269 -7.09 -3.97 -4.16
CA ILE A 269 -5.71 -3.60 -4.46
C ILE A 269 -4.96 -4.79 -5.10
N SER A 270 -5.03 -5.97 -4.49
CA SER A 270 -4.43 -7.21 -5.01
C SER A 270 -4.92 -7.52 -6.44
N SER A 271 -6.22 -7.35 -6.70
CA SER A 271 -6.80 -7.55 -8.04
C SER A 271 -6.23 -6.58 -9.09
N LYS A 272 -5.89 -5.34 -8.69
CA LYS A 272 -5.27 -4.34 -9.59
C LYS A 272 -3.77 -4.56 -9.75
N LEU A 273 -3.10 -5.08 -8.74
CA LEU A 273 -1.69 -5.49 -8.82
C LEU A 273 -1.49 -6.73 -9.67
N TYR A 274 -2.41 -7.70 -9.59
CA TYR A 274 -2.27 -9.01 -10.21
C TYR A 274 -3.45 -9.38 -11.11
N PRO A 275 -3.64 -8.69 -12.25
CA PRO A 275 -4.76 -8.92 -13.17
C PRO A 275 -4.74 -10.31 -13.83
N GLU A 276 -3.62 -11.04 -13.81
CA GLU A 276 -3.51 -12.41 -14.32
C GLU A 276 -3.82 -13.47 -13.23
N ALA A 277 -3.92 -13.08 -11.96
CA ALA A 277 -4.33 -13.94 -10.85
C ALA A 277 -5.86 -13.93 -10.64
N ASN A 278 -6.39 -14.97 -9.99
CA ASN A 278 -7.80 -15.00 -9.59
C ASN A 278 -7.91 -14.61 -8.11
N VAL A 279 -8.23 -13.34 -7.84
CA VAL A 279 -8.39 -12.82 -6.49
C VAL A 279 -9.88 -12.69 -6.15
N GLN A 280 -10.31 -13.26 -5.03
CA GLN A 280 -11.69 -13.20 -4.55
C GLN A 280 -11.78 -12.44 -3.23
N ASN A 281 -12.66 -11.43 -3.20
CA ASN A 281 -12.99 -10.68 -2.00
C ASN A 281 -14.15 -11.38 -1.26
N MET A 282 -13.81 -12.33 -0.38
CA MET A 282 -14.78 -13.05 0.47
C MET A 282 -14.06 -13.82 1.58
N GLY A 283 -14.83 -14.27 2.58
CA GLY A 283 -14.34 -15.27 3.53
C GLY A 283 -14.00 -16.58 2.81
N PHE A 284 -12.87 -17.19 3.18
CA PHE A 284 -12.40 -18.43 2.56
C PHE A 284 -13.42 -19.58 2.66
N GLU A 285 -14.18 -19.62 3.76
CA GLU A 285 -15.27 -20.58 4.00
C GLU A 285 -16.46 -20.46 3.03
N LYS A 286 -16.55 -19.36 2.28
CA LYS A 286 -17.62 -19.11 1.30
C LYS A 286 -17.17 -19.39 -0.14
N THR A 287 -15.92 -19.78 -0.33
CA THR A 287 -15.40 -20.10 -1.65
C THR A 287 -16.05 -21.38 -2.18
N ASN A 288 -16.30 -21.41 -3.49
CA ASN A 288 -16.84 -22.59 -4.18
C ASN A 288 -15.74 -23.25 -5.02
N PHE A 289 -14.49 -23.27 -4.52
CA PHE A 289 -13.44 -23.98 -5.21
C PHE A 289 -13.74 -25.47 -5.22
N THR A 290 -13.42 -26.12 -6.33
CA THR A 290 -13.58 -27.57 -6.42
C THR A 290 -12.54 -28.23 -5.52
N ASN A 291 -12.99 -29.23 -4.77
CA ASN A 291 -12.14 -30.10 -3.99
C ASN A 291 -10.99 -30.68 -4.84
N ASP A 292 -9.81 -30.83 -4.23
CA ASP A 292 -8.57 -31.31 -4.89
C ASP A 292 -8.16 -30.50 -6.14
N SER A 293 -8.63 -29.25 -6.28
CA SER A 293 -8.30 -28.43 -7.46
C SER A 293 -6.99 -27.65 -7.35
N PHE A 294 -6.28 -27.70 -6.23
CA PHE A 294 -5.02 -26.98 -6.04
C PHE A 294 -3.86 -27.95 -5.83
N ASP A 295 -2.75 -27.67 -6.49
CA ASP A 295 -1.53 -28.46 -6.34
C ASP A 295 -0.78 -28.07 -5.06
N VAL A 296 -0.84 -26.79 -4.68
CA VAL A 296 -0.21 -26.24 -3.48
C VAL A 296 -1.09 -25.14 -2.87
N ALA A 297 -1.17 -25.11 -1.54
CA ALA A 297 -1.63 -23.94 -0.79
C ALA A 297 -0.45 -23.29 -0.05
N ILE A 298 -0.31 -21.98 -0.17
CA ILE A 298 0.72 -21.16 0.48
C ILE A 298 0.05 -19.97 1.17
N GLY A 299 0.70 -19.37 2.15
CA GLY A 299 0.19 -18.17 2.79
C GLY A 299 0.57 -18.10 4.26
N ASN A 300 0.34 -16.94 4.85
CA ASN A 300 0.39 -16.75 6.29
C ASN A 300 -1.05 -16.73 6.79
N VAL A 301 -1.60 -17.92 7.04
CA VAL A 301 -2.96 -18.08 7.54
C VAL A 301 -3.08 -17.48 8.93
N PRO A 302 -4.20 -16.80 9.27
CA PRO A 302 -4.37 -16.18 10.57
C PRO A 302 -4.28 -17.22 11.68
N PHE A 303 -3.37 -17.01 12.64
CA PHE A 303 -3.31 -17.79 13.87
C PHE A 303 -4.24 -17.15 14.92
N GLY A 304 -5.33 -17.83 15.26
CA GLY A 304 -6.25 -17.41 16.33
C GLY A 304 -7.04 -18.58 16.91
N GLU A 305 -7.32 -18.56 18.22
CA GLU A 305 -8.17 -19.56 18.90
C GLU A 305 -9.66 -19.20 18.78
N TYR A 306 -10.20 -19.06 17.57
CA TYR A 306 -11.64 -18.93 17.37
C TYR A 306 -12.14 -19.84 16.25
N LYS A 307 -13.36 -20.32 16.40
CA LYS A 307 -13.98 -21.30 15.51
C LYS A 307 -14.76 -20.59 14.41
N LEU A 308 -14.55 -21.00 13.15
CA LEU A 308 -15.48 -20.69 12.07
C LEU A 308 -16.57 -21.77 12.06
N TYR A 309 -17.83 -21.35 11.97
CA TYR A 309 -18.95 -22.28 11.87
C TYR A 309 -19.14 -22.65 10.39
N ASP A 310 -18.66 -23.83 10.00
CA ASP A 310 -18.88 -24.43 8.67
C ASP A 310 -19.69 -25.73 8.81
N LYS A 311 -20.86 -25.76 8.14
CA LYS A 311 -21.76 -26.93 8.11
C LYS A 311 -21.14 -28.18 7.48
N THR A 312 -20.07 -28.02 6.69
CA THR A 312 -19.38 -29.10 5.96
C THR A 312 -18.35 -29.82 6.84
N TYR A 313 -17.75 -29.10 7.81
CA TYR A 313 -16.69 -29.60 8.70
C TYR A 313 -17.10 -29.68 10.18
N ASP A 314 -18.39 -29.47 10.49
CA ASP A 314 -18.96 -29.44 11.85
C ASP A 314 -18.68 -30.72 12.67
N LYS A 315 -18.31 -31.84 12.03
CA LYS A 315 -17.96 -33.10 12.71
C LYS A 315 -16.54 -33.16 13.28
N ASN A 316 -15.63 -32.27 12.87
CA ASN A 316 -14.20 -32.41 13.19
C ASN A 316 -13.67 -31.39 14.21
N ASN A 317 -14.49 -30.43 14.66
CA ASN A 317 -14.17 -29.50 15.76
C ASN A 317 -12.83 -28.74 15.56
N PHE A 318 -12.52 -28.37 14.32
CA PHE A 318 -11.25 -27.75 13.94
C PHE A 318 -11.10 -26.31 14.43
N LEU A 319 -9.91 -25.95 14.88
CA LEU A 319 -9.49 -24.56 15.10
C LEU A 319 -9.28 -23.88 13.73
N ILE A 320 -9.25 -22.54 13.67
CA ILE A 320 -9.15 -21.83 12.37
C ILE A 320 -7.93 -22.28 11.55
N HIS A 321 -6.78 -22.53 12.19
CA HIS A 321 -5.60 -23.05 11.51
C HIS A 321 -5.86 -24.43 10.88
N ASP A 322 -6.52 -25.34 11.60
CA ASP A 322 -6.88 -26.67 11.11
C ASP A 322 -7.93 -26.61 10.00
N PHE A 323 -8.82 -25.62 10.00
CA PHE A 323 -9.76 -25.39 8.90
C PHE A 323 -9.01 -25.00 7.62
N PHE A 324 -8.05 -24.08 7.70
CA PHE A 324 -7.24 -23.71 6.53
C PHE A 324 -6.37 -24.87 6.02
N PHE A 325 -5.84 -25.73 6.89
CA PHE A 325 -5.11 -26.94 6.47
C PHE A 325 -6.02 -28.09 5.98
N GLY A 326 -7.25 -28.18 6.51
CA GLY A 326 -8.23 -29.19 6.15
C GLY A 326 -8.91 -28.88 4.82
N ALA A 327 -9.40 -27.64 4.65
CA ALA A 327 -10.09 -27.14 3.45
C ALA A 327 -9.15 -26.99 2.23
N THR A 328 -7.83 -27.05 2.43
CA THR A 328 -6.84 -27.11 1.35
C THR A 328 -6.55 -28.54 0.88
N ARG A 329 -7.01 -29.57 1.61
CA ARG A 329 -6.79 -31.00 1.34
C ARG A 329 -8.05 -31.78 0.96
N SER A 330 -9.20 -31.11 0.86
CA SER A 330 -10.49 -31.77 0.79
C SER A 330 -11.24 -31.52 -0.48
#